data_AF-A0A5C9DNM9-F1
#
_entry.id   AF-A0A5C9DNM9-F1
#
_cell.length_a   1.000
_cell.length_b   1.000
_cell.length_c   1.000
_cell.angle_alpha   90.00
_cell.angle_beta   90.00
_cell.angle_gamma   90.00
#
_symmetry.space_group_name_H-M   'P 1'
#
loop_
_entity.id
_entity.type
_entity.pdbx_description
1 polymer ?
#
loop_
_entity_poly.entity_id
_entity_poly.type
_entity_poly.pdbx_seq_one_letter_code
_entity_poly.pdbx_strand_id
1 'polypeptide(L)'
;DTASLTGEPLPRVARPGTEVLAGYVNDHGVLRIEVTSPFSASSVARILALVEDAASHKAPTERFMTKVAAVYTPIVVVSAALLAFLPPLVIPGAKLSDWFYRALVLLVMSCPCALVISIPLGYFGGVGSASRHGILVKGAAYLDSLLKTHTVVLDKTGTLTKGAFAVRRVVALGSWVCPRGSFCALRLPWKPSPPIPSLRLL
;
A
#
# COMPACT_ATOMS: atom_id res chain seq x y z
N ASP A 1 24.13 8.06 6.74
CA ASP A 1 23.02 8.18 5.79
C ASP A 1 21.68 7.92 6.47
N THR A 2 20.70 8.79 6.21
CA THR A 2 19.33 8.76 6.75
C THR A 2 18.27 8.53 5.67
N ALA A 3 18.66 8.46 4.39
CA ALA A 3 17.75 8.42 3.24
C ALA A 3 16.73 7.27 3.31
N SER A 4 17.13 6.11 3.86
CA SER A 4 16.28 4.91 3.98
C SER A 4 15.04 5.08 4.86
N LEU A 5 15.07 6.01 5.82
CA LEU A 5 14.02 6.18 6.83
C LEU A 5 13.34 7.54 6.77
N THR A 6 14.09 8.62 6.47
CA THR A 6 13.53 9.97 6.43
C THR A 6 13.30 10.50 5.03
N GLY A 7 13.80 9.82 3.99
CA GLY A 7 13.73 10.29 2.59
C GLY A 7 14.57 11.54 2.30
N GLU A 8 15.26 12.08 3.30
CA GLU A 8 16.15 13.22 3.15
C GLU A 8 17.43 12.80 2.41
N PRO A 9 17.79 13.46 1.29
CA PRO A 9 18.93 13.05 0.45
C PRO A 9 20.30 13.41 1.05
N LEU A 10 20.35 14.26 2.08
CA LEU A 10 21.59 14.69 2.72
C LEU A 10 21.83 13.93 4.02
N PRO A 11 23.04 13.37 4.23
CA PRO A 11 23.36 12.67 5.46
C PRO A 11 23.40 13.63 6.66
N ARG A 12 22.80 13.19 7.77
CA ARG A 12 22.80 13.95 9.03
C ARG A 12 24.08 13.72 9.81
N VAL A 13 24.66 14.79 10.36
CA VAL A 13 25.82 14.71 11.27
C VAL A 13 25.36 14.31 12.66
N ALA A 14 25.84 13.17 13.15
CA ALA A 14 25.65 12.73 14.53
C ALA A 14 26.70 13.38 15.45
N ARG A 15 26.26 13.86 16.62
CA ARG A 15 27.08 14.41 17.70
C ARG A 15 26.65 13.83 19.04
N PRO A 16 27.52 13.84 20.08
CA PRO A 16 27.11 13.69 21.47
C PRO A 16 25.83 14.49 21.74
N GLY A 17 24.80 13.86 22.28
CA GLY A 17 23.46 14.38 22.51
C GLY A 17 22.43 14.24 21.38
N THR A 18 22.79 13.79 20.18
CA THR A 18 21.84 13.61 19.06
C THR A 18 21.13 12.25 19.04
N GLU A 19 19.89 12.27 18.57
CA GLU A 19 19.08 11.07 18.36
C GLU A 19 19.41 10.37 17.05
N VAL A 20 19.55 9.05 17.11
CA VAL A 20 19.72 8.19 15.94
C VAL A 20 18.70 7.06 15.96
N LEU A 21 17.97 6.93 14.85
CA LEU A 21 16.94 5.90 14.69
C LEU A 21 17.56 4.58 14.24
N ALA A 22 16.95 3.47 14.64
CA ALA A 22 17.31 2.15 14.14
C ALA A 22 17.12 2.10 12.61
N GLY A 23 18.18 1.70 11.89
CA GLY A 23 18.21 1.60 10.42
C GLY A 23 18.96 2.73 9.69
N TYR A 24 19.53 3.69 10.40
CA TYR A 24 20.52 4.61 9.83
C TYR A 24 21.82 3.88 9.48
N VAL A 25 22.42 4.23 8.35
CA VAL A 25 23.72 3.68 7.92
C VAL A 25 24.82 4.63 8.35
N ASN A 26 25.81 4.15 9.09
CA ASN A 26 26.98 4.97 9.42
C ASN A 26 27.88 5.10 8.18
N ASP A 27 28.25 6.34 7.85
CA ASP A 27 29.05 6.64 6.65
C ASP A 27 30.53 6.78 7.01
N HIS A 28 30.83 7.61 8.02
CA HIS A 28 32.20 7.94 8.42
C HIS A 28 32.36 7.96 9.94
N GLY A 29 33.45 7.36 10.42
CA GLY A 29 33.85 7.37 11.82
C GLY A 29 33.29 6.20 12.64
N VAL A 30 33.77 6.04 13.87
CA VAL A 30 33.26 5.04 14.82
C VAL A 30 32.34 5.75 15.80
N LEU A 31 31.11 5.25 15.93
CA LEU A 31 30.10 5.78 16.84
C LEU A 31 29.87 4.78 17.97
N ARG A 32 29.80 5.27 19.21
CA ARG A 32 29.34 4.49 20.36
C ARG A 32 27.94 5.00 20.72
N ILE A 33 26.99 4.09 20.77
CA ILE A 33 25.56 4.41 20.88
C ILE A 33 24.96 3.57 22.01
N GLU A 34 24.09 4.19 22.79
CA GLU A 34 23.32 3.51 23.85
C GLU A 34 21.93 3.15 23.33
N VAL A 35 21.50 1.91 23.58
CA VAL A 35 20.19 1.42 23.14
C VAL A 35 19.15 1.85 24.17
N THR A 36 18.20 2.69 23.75
CA THR A 36 17.20 3.29 24.64
C THR A 36 15.81 2.66 24.53
N SER A 37 15.58 1.81 23.52
CA SER A 37 14.28 1.14 23.29
C SER A 37 14.44 -0.31 22.83
N PRO A 38 13.54 -1.23 23.23
CA PRO A 38 13.53 -2.60 22.74
C PRO A 38 13.22 -2.68 21.24
N PHE A 39 13.68 -3.75 20.58
CA PHE A 39 13.53 -3.96 19.13
C PHE A 39 12.07 -3.85 18.63
N SER A 40 11.10 -4.30 19.43
CA SER A 40 9.66 -4.21 19.12
C SER A 40 9.13 -2.78 18.99
N ALA A 41 9.81 -1.79 19.59
CA ALA A 41 9.47 -0.38 19.49
C ALA A 41 10.27 0.37 18.40
N SER A 42 11.18 -0.32 17.70
CA SER A 42 12.04 0.29 16.68
C SER A 42 11.25 0.77 15.46
N SER A 43 11.77 1.79 14.76
CA SER A 43 11.17 2.29 13.52
C SER A 43 11.08 1.21 12.44
N VAL A 44 12.06 0.30 12.39
CA VAL A 44 12.08 -0.83 11.46
C VAL A 44 10.96 -1.82 11.75
N ALA A 45 10.74 -2.17 13.02
CA ALA A 45 9.65 -3.06 13.43
C ALA A 45 8.27 -2.45 13.12
N ARG A 46 8.11 -1.13 13.29
CA ARG A 46 6.88 -0.42 12.89
C ARG A 46 6.67 -0.44 11.37
N ILE A 47 7.72 -0.24 10.58
CA ILE A 47 7.62 -0.32 9.11
C ILE A 47 7.24 -1.73 8.67
N LEU A 48 7.87 -2.77 9.23
CA LEU A 48 7.52 -4.16 8.92
C LEU A 48 6.07 -4.46 9.27
N ALA A 49 5.62 -4.11 10.48
CA ALA A 49 4.23 -4.31 10.88
C ALA A 49 3.24 -3.62 9.93
N LEU A 50 3.52 -2.38 9.50
CA LEU A 50 2.70 -1.65 8.55
C LEU A 50 2.70 -2.28 7.15
N VAL A 51 3.84 -2.82 6.69
CA VAL A 51 3.95 -3.49 5.39
C VAL A 51 3.21 -4.83 5.40
N GLU A 52 3.30 -5.57 6.50
CA GLU A 52 2.64 -6.87 6.68
C GLU A 52 1.12 -6.72 6.78
N ASP A 53 0.65 -5.69 7.51
CA ASP A 53 -0.77 -5.35 7.60
C ASP A 53 -1.33 -4.98 6.22
N ALA A 54 -0.63 -4.11 5.48
CA ALA A 54 -1.00 -3.67 4.13
C ALA A 54 -1.08 -4.81 3.09
N ALA A 55 -0.32 -5.89 3.26
CA ALA A 55 -0.34 -7.05 2.36
C ALA A 55 -1.56 -7.97 2.57
N SER A 56 -2.19 -7.93 3.74
CA SER A 56 -3.31 -8.82 4.11
C SER A 56 -4.68 -8.34 3.60
N HIS A 57 -4.77 -7.12 3.08
CA HIS A 57 -6.04 -6.50 2.70
C HIS A 57 -6.51 -6.90 1.30
N LYS A 58 -7.35 -7.95 1.24
CA LYS A 58 -8.25 -8.18 0.08
C LYS A 58 -9.17 -6.98 -0.16
N ALA A 59 -9.47 -6.70 -1.42
CA ALA A 59 -10.34 -5.58 -1.80
C ALA A 59 -11.73 -5.73 -1.13
N PRO A 60 -12.33 -4.63 -0.64
CA PRO A 60 -13.65 -4.69 0.00
C PRO A 60 -14.73 -5.23 -0.95
N THR A 61 -14.62 -4.95 -2.26
CA THR A 61 -15.52 -5.50 -3.29
C THR A 61 -15.34 -7.01 -3.48
N GLU A 62 -14.11 -7.51 -3.38
CA GLU A 62 -13.83 -8.96 -3.45
C GLU A 62 -14.41 -9.69 -2.23
N ARG A 63 -14.35 -9.07 -1.03
CA ARG A 63 -14.97 -9.60 0.20
C ARG A 63 -16.50 -9.62 0.14
N PHE A 64 -17.12 -8.71 -0.60
CA PHE A 64 -18.58 -8.69 -0.80
C PHE A 64 -19.05 -9.96 -1.53
N MET A 65 -18.32 -10.38 -2.56
CA MET A 65 -18.66 -11.59 -3.31
C MET A 65 -18.58 -12.85 -2.44
N THR A 66 -17.58 -12.93 -1.55
CA THR A 66 -17.44 -14.07 -0.63
C THR A 66 -18.63 -14.13 0.35
N LYS A 67 -19.14 -12.98 0.81
CA LYS A 67 -20.34 -12.92 1.65
C LYS A 67 -21.60 -13.33 0.90
N VAL A 68 -21.76 -12.89 -0.34
CA VAL A 68 -22.91 -13.28 -1.19
C VAL A 68 -22.89 -14.78 -1.44
N ALA A 69 -21.73 -15.35 -1.79
CA ALA A 69 -21.57 -16.79 -1.97
C ALA A 69 -21.92 -17.58 -0.70
N ALA A 70 -21.47 -17.10 0.47
CA ALA A 70 -21.76 -17.74 1.76
C ALA A 70 -23.26 -17.79 2.11
N VAL A 71 -24.06 -16.86 1.59
CA VAL A 71 -25.53 -16.85 1.77
C VAL A 71 -26.24 -17.59 0.64
N TYR A 72 -25.76 -17.47 -0.60
CA TYR A 72 -26.36 -18.08 -1.78
C TYR A 72 -26.28 -19.61 -1.75
N THR A 73 -25.11 -20.16 -1.43
CA THR A 73 -24.88 -21.62 -1.40
C THR A 73 -25.86 -22.36 -0.47
N PRO A 74 -26.05 -21.97 0.82
CA PRO A 74 -27.00 -22.67 1.68
C PRO A 74 -28.45 -22.52 1.20
N ILE A 75 -28.85 -21.36 0.67
CA ILE A 75 -30.20 -21.16 0.15
C ILE A 75 -30.51 -22.12 -1.00
N VAL A 76 -29.58 -22.28 -1.95
CA VAL A 76 -29.75 -23.18 -3.10
C VAL A 76 -29.75 -24.65 -2.67
N VAL A 77 -28.90 -25.04 -1.72
CA VAL A 77 -28.88 -26.42 -1.21
C VAL A 77 -30.19 -26.75 -0.48
N VAL A 78 -30.69 -25.82 0.34
CA VAL A 78 -31.97 -25.97 1.03
C VAL A 78 -33.13 -26.02 0.04
N SER A 79 -33.15 -25.18 -1.00
CA SER A 79 -34.20 -25.21 -2.02
C SER A 79 -34.17 -26.49 -2.85
N ALA A 80 -32.99 -27.01 -3.21
CA ALA A 80 -32.84 -28.29 -3.88
C ALA A 80 -33.33 -29.46 -3.01
N ALA A 81 -33.00 -29.46 -1.71
CA ALA A 81 -33.49 -30.46 -0.77
C ALA A 81 -35.01 -30.40 -0.63
N LEU A 82 -35.59 -29.20 -0.45
CA LEU A 82 -37.04 -29.02 -0.42
C LEU A 82 -37.67 -29.54 -1.72
N LEU A 83 -37.11 -29.22 -2.89
CA LEU A 83 -37.65 -29.67 -4.17
C LEU A 83 -37.56 -31.20 -4.37
N ALA A 84 -36.59 -31.86 -3.75
CA ALA A 84 -36.47 -33.32 -3.77
C ALA A 84 -37.52 -34.00 -2.86
N PHE A 85 -37.84 -33.41 -1.69
CA PHE A 85 -38.68 -34.05 -0.67
C PHE A 85 -40.13 -33.56 -0.62
N LEU A 86 -40.43 -32.28 -0.84
CA LEU A 86 -41.80 -31.73 -0.75
C LEU A 86 -42.77 -32.39 -1.74
N PRO A 87 -42.46 -32.48 -3.05
CA PRO A 87 -43.43 -32.93 -4.04
C PRO A 87 -43.84 -34.40 -3.91
N PRO A 88 -42.93 -35.36 -3.63
CA PRO A 88 -43.29 -36.74 -3.31
C PRO A 88 -44.17 -36.91 -2.07
N LEU A 89 -44.11 -35.96 -1.12
CA LEU A 89 -44.88 -35.99 0.13
C LEU A 89 -46.30 -35.41 -0.01
N VAL A 90 -46.51 -34.48 -0.95
CA VAL A 90 -47.78 -33.74 -1.10
C VAL A 90 -48.59 -34.20 -2.31
N ILE A 91 -47.96 -34.72 -3.35
CA ILE A 91 -48.62 -35.13 -4.61
C ILE A 91 -48.71 -36.66 -4.70
N PRO A 92 -49.91 -37.26 -4.66
CA PRO A 92 -50.08 -38.69 -4.86
C PRO A 92 -49.63 -39.12 -6.26
N GLY A 93 -48.71 -40.08 -6.36
CA GLY A 93 -48.20 -40.62 -7.64
C GLY A 93 -46.90 -39.98 -8.15
N ALA A 94 -46.31 -39.03 -7.41
CA ALA A 94 -45.01 -38.47 -7.72
C ALA A 94 -43.88 -39.48 -7.42
N LYS A 95 -43.14 -39.89 -8.45
CA LYS A 95 -41.96 -40.76 -8.29
C LYS A 95 -40.79 -39.96 -7.70
N LEU A 96 -40.19 -40.49 -6.63
CA LEU A 96 -39.04 -39.87 -5.95
C LEU A 96 -37.84 -39.71 -6.91
N SER A 97 -37.65 -40.64 -7.85
CA SER A 97 -36.62 -40.59 -8.89
C SER A 97 -36.69 -39.32 -9.75
N ASP A 98 -37.90 -38.91 -10.15
CA ASP A 98 -38.09 -37.82 -11.11
C ASP A 98 -37.85 -36.46 -10.45
N TRP A 99 -38.28 -36.31 -9.20
CA TRP A 99 -38.06 -35.09 -8.42
C TRP A 99 -36.64 -34.97 -7.90
N PHE A 100 -35.99 -36.09 -7.57
CA PHE A 100 -34.57 -36.11 -7.25
C PHE A 100 -33.72 -35.69 -8.46
N TYR A 101 -34.05 -36.19 -9.66
CA TYR A 101 -33.39 -35.76 -10.90
C TYR A 101 -33.56 -34.25 -11.14
N ARG A 102 -34.77 -33.72 -10.96
CA ARG A 102 -35.04 -32.28 -11.09
C ARG A 102 -34.29 -31.43 -10.07
N ALA A 103 -34.17 -31.90 -8.83
CA ALA A 103 -33.39 -31.22 -7.79
C ALA A 103 -31.89 -31.17 -8.15
N LEU A 104 -31.34 -32.25 -8.73
CA LEU A 104 -29.96 -32.28 -9.22
C LEU A 104 -29.74 -31.28 -10.36
N VAL A 105 -30.68 -31.21 -11.32
CA VAL A 105 -30.63 -30.24 -12.43
C VAL A 105 -30.65 -28.81 -11.90
N LEU A 106 -31.49 -28.51 -10.90
CA LEU A 106 -31.54 -27.21 -10.24
C LEU A 106 -30.20 -26.86 -9.56
N LEU A 107 -29.60 -27.82 -8.85
CA LEU A 107 -28.32 -27.62 -8.17
C LEU A 107 -27.19 -27.33 -9.18
N VAL A 108 -27.14 -28.06 -10.30
CA VAL A 108 -26.13 -27.83 -11.34
C VAL A 108 -26.31 -26.47 -12.03
N MET A 109 -27.55 -26.10 -12.36
CA MET A 109 -27.87 -24.81 -13.00
C MET A 109 -27.59 -23.60 -12.10
N SER A 110 -27.54 -23.79 -10.78
CA SER A 110 -27.29 -22.72 -9.82
C SER A 110 -25.86 -22.19 -9.82
N CYS A 111 -24.91 -22.94 -10.37
CA CYS A 111 -23.49 -22.61 -10.22
C CYS A 111 -23.18 -21.24 -10.84
N PRO A 112 -22.86 -20.19 -10.05
CA PRO A 112 -22.74 -18.82 -10.53
C PRO A 112 -21.35 -18.55 -11.12
N CYS A 113 -20.87 -19.43 -12.02
CA CYS A 113 -19.51 -19.42 -12.56
C CYS A 113 -19.14 -18.07 -13.18
N ALA A 114 -20.06 -17.49 -13.96
CA ALA A 114 -19.84 -16.21 -14.63
C ALA A 114 -19.66 -15.06 -13.62
N LEU A 115 -20.46 -15.06 -12.55
CA LEU A 115 -20.41 -14.01 -11.53
C LEU A 115 -19.07 -14.05 -10.77
N VAL A 116 -18.63 -15.23 -10.37
CA VAL A 116 -17.38 -15.43 -9.60
C VAL A 116 -16.15 -14.98 -10.38
N ILE A 117 -16.11 -15.28 -11.68
CA ILE A 117 -14.94 -15.00 -12.53
C ILE A 117 -14.89 -13.53 -12.99
N SER A 118 -16.06 -12.87 -13.11
CA SER A 118 -16.15 -11.49 -13.63
C SER A 118 -15.36 -10.45 -12.82
N ILE A 119 -15.40 -10.54 -11.49
CA ILE A 119 -14.76 -9.57 -10.58
C ILE A 119 -13.22 -9.61 -10.68
N PRO A 120 -12.54 -10.76 -10.44
CA PRO A 120 -11.09 -10.81 -10.53
C PRO A 120 -10.59 -10.51 -11.94
N LEU A 121 -11.30 -10.95 -12.99
CA LEU A 121 -10.95 -10.58 -14.37
C LEU A 121 -11.01 -9.07 -14.60
N GLY A 122 -12.02 -8.38 -14.06
CA GLY A 122 -12.12 -6.92 -14.12
C GLY A 122 -10.92 -6.22 -13.46
N TYR A 123 -10.54 -6.66 -12.26
CA TYR A 123 -9.36 -6.12 -11.57
C TYR A 123 -8.06 -6.40 -12.32
N PHE A 124 -7.86 -7.61 -12.83
CA PHE A 124 -6.66 -7.94 -13.62
C PHE A 124 -6.60 -7.15 -14.92
N GLY A 125 -7.73 -6.95 -15.60
CA GLY A 125 -7.82 -6.08 -16.77
C GLY A 125 -7.46 -4.63 -16.45
N GLY A 126 -7.97 -4.09 -15.33
CA GLY A 126 -7.67 -2.74 -14.86
C GLY A 126 -6.19 -2.54 -14.49
N VAL A 127 -5.62 -3.45 -13.69
CA VAL A 127 -4.19 -3.42 -13.31
C VAL A 127 -3.31 -3.57 -14.55
N GLY A 128 -3.64 -4.51 -15.44
CA GLY A 128 -2.90 -4.71 -16.69
C GLY A 128 -2.93 -3.49 -17.60
N SER A 129 -4.08 -2.83 -17.73
CA SER A 129 -4.22 -1.59 -18.50
C SER A 129 -3.43 -0.44 -17.87
N ALA A 130 -3.50 -0.26 -16.54
CA ALA A 130 -2.73 0.76 -15.82
C ALA A 130 -1.22 0.55 -15.98
N SER A 131 -0.76 -0.71 -15.92
CA SER A 131 0.64 -1.06 -16.11
C SER A 131 1.16 -0.68 -17.51
N ARG A 132 0.31 -0.78 -18.55
CA ARG A 132 0.68 -0.34 -19.91
C ARG A 132 0.90 1.18 -20.00
N HIS A 133 0.34 1.94 -19.08
CA HIS A 133 0.51 3.39 -18.99
C HIS A 133 1.58 3.80 -17.95
N GLY A 134 2.38 2.86 -17.45
CA GLY A 134 3.44 3.14 -16.47
C GLY A 134 2.94 3.36 -15.04
N ILE A 135 1.69 2.99 -14.74
CA ILE A 135 1.11 3.09 -13.40
C ILE A 135 1.17 1.71 -12.73
N LEU A 136 2.01 1.58 -11.71
CA LEU A 136 2.15 0.34 -10.95
C LEU A 136 1.18 0.31 -9.77
N VAL A 137 0.19 -0.59 -9.83
CA VAL A 137 -0.78 -0.81 -8.76
C VAL A 137 -0.42 -2.08 -8.00
N LYS A 138 -0.09 -1.96 -6.71
CA LYS A 138 0.37 -3.08 -5.86
C LYS A 138 -0.73 -4.07 -5.42
N GLY A 139 -1.99 -3.82 -5.76
CA GLY A 139 -3.10 -4.73 -5.44
C GLY A 139 -4.49 -4.16 -5.75
N ALA A 140 -5.50 -5.04 -5.84
CA ALA A 140 -6.88 -4.68 -6.16
C ALA A 140 -7.53 -3.75 -5.12
N ALA A 141 -7.16 -3.86 -3.84
CA ALA A 141 -7.70 -3.00 -2.78
C ALA A 141 -7.34 -1.52 -2.99
N TYR A 142 -6.18 -1.24 -3.60
CA TYR A 142 -5.74 0.13 -3.89
C TYR A 142 -6.54 0.76 -5.04
N LEU A 143 -7.02 -0.04 -6.00
CA LEU A 143 -7.94 0.43 -7.04
C LEU A 143 -9.28 0.88 -6.43
N ASP A 144 -9.83 0.10 -5.50
CA ASP A 144 -11.06 0.47 -4.79
C ASP A 144 -10.89 1.74 -3.94
N SER A 145 -9.74 1.87 -3.28
CA SER A 145 -9.42 3.08 -2.52
C SER A 145 -9.26 4.30 -3.43
N LEU A 146 -8.58 4.15 -4.58
CA LEU A 146 -8.41 5.21 -5.57
C LEU A 146 -9.75 5.72 -6.11
N LEU A 147 -10.74 4.84 -6.32
CA LEU A 147 -12.09 5.23 -6.74
C LEU A 147 -12.80 6.14 -5.72
N LYS A 148 -12.43 6.07 -4.43
CA LYS A 148 -13.03 6.85 -3.34
C LYS A 148 -12.20 8.08 -2.95
N THR A 149 -11.04 8.29 -3.59
CA THR A 149 -10.14 9.38 -3.25
C THR A 149 -10.62 10.68 -3.91
N HIS A 150 -10.94 11.68 -3.10
CA HIS A 150 -11.31 13.03 -3.58
C HIS A 150 -10.17 14.05 -3.51
N THR A 151 -9.16 13.78 -2.68
CA THR A 151 -8.08 14.72 -2.41
C THR A 151 -6.75 14.00 -2.55
N VAL A 152 -5.85 14.59 -3.33
CA VAL A 152 -4.48 14.08 -3.52
C VAL A 152 -3.52 15.11 -2.93
N VAL A 153 -2.77 14.69 -1.92
CA VAL A 153 -1.67 15.49 -1.36
C VAL A 153 -0.38 14.95 -1.95
N LEU A 154 0.34 15.81 -2.67
CA LEU A 154 1.58 15.46 -3.32
C LEU A 154 2.76 15.96 -2.48
N ASP A 155 3.74 15.08 -2.26
CA ASP A 155 4.98 15.50 -1.65
C ASP A 155 5.79 16.40 -2.61
N LYS A 156 6.55 17.34 -2.07
CA LYS A 156 7.31 18.28 -2.88
C LYS A 156 8.63 17.67 -3.35
N THR A 157 9.39 17.11 -2.43
CA THR A 157 10.74 16.61 -2.70
C THR A 157 10.62 15.22 -3.36
N GLY A 158 11.21 15.04 -4.54
CA GLY A 158 11.20 13.74 -5.23
C GLY A 158 9.90 13.34 -5.95
N THR A 159 8.78 14.02 -5.71
CA THR A 159 7.54 13.84 -6.51
C THR A 159 7.31 15.03 -7.45
N LEU A 160 7.10 16.24 -6.93
CA LEU A 160 6.96 17.45 -7.76
C LEU A 160 8.31 18.00 -8.27
N THR A 161 9.39 17.68 -7.57
CA THR A 161 10.74 18.16 -7.89
C THR A 161 11.67 16.99 -8.21
N LYS A 162 12.65 17.22 -9.08
CA LYS A 162 13.61 16.18 -9.52
C LYS A 162 14.63 15.76 -8.45
N GLY A 163 14.54 16.28 -7.22
CA GLY A 163 15.51 16.01 -6.14
C GLY A 163 16.93 16.54 -6.37
N ALA A 164 17.22 17.10 -7.55
CA ALA A 164 18.49 17.72 -7.89
C ALA A 164 18.47 19.23 -7.56
N PHE A 165 19.25 19.63 -6.55
CA PHE A 165 19.40 21.03 -6.19
C PHE A 165 20.36 21.72 -7.17
N ALA A 166 19.85 22.74 -7.86
CA ALA A 166 20.64 23.61 -8.72
C ALA A 166 20.52 25.05 -8.24
N VAL A 167 21.64 25.78 -8.18
CA VAL A 167 21.61 27.19 -7.82
C VAL A 167 20.97 27.97 -8.97
N ARG A 168 19.76 28.51 -8.74
CA ARG A 168 18.99 29.22 -9.76
C ARG A 168 19.48 30.65 -9.98
N ARG A 169 19.91 31.33 -8.92
CA ARG A 169 20.32 32.74 -8.97
C ARG A 169 21.30 33.03 -7.85
N VAL A 170 22.36 33.75 -8.19
CA VAL A 170 23.26 34.39 -7.22
C VAL A 170 23.02 35.87 -7.31
N VAL A 171 22.69 36.51 -6.19
CA VAL A 171 22.56 37.97 -6.09
C VAL A 171 23.74 38.45 -5.26
N ALA A 172 24.66 39.17 -5.89
CA ALA A 172 25.79 39.77 -5.19
C ALA A 172 25.34 41.05 -4.48
N LEU A 173 25.71 41.21 -3.22
CA LEU A 173 25.58 42.46 -2.48
C LEU A 173 26.85 43.30 -2.74
N GLY A 174 26.77 44.33 -3.58
CA GLY A 174 27.87 45.25 -3.91
C GLY A 174 28.35 45.18 -5.37
N SER A 175 29.45 45.87 -5.70
CA SER A 175 30.02 45.99 -7.06
C SER A 175 30.90 44.80 -7.49
N TRP A 176 30.73 43.63 -6.87
CA TRP A 176 31.53 42.45 -7.18
C TRP A 176 30.96 41.75 -8.42
N VAL A 177 31.63 41.94 -9.56
CA VAL A 177 31.31 41.26 -10.82
C VAL A 177 32.02 39.92 -10.85
N CYS A 178 31.25 38.84 -10.74
CA CYS A 178 31.79 37.50 -10.91
C CYS A 178 32.03 37.23 -12.41
N PRO A 179 33.23 36.79 -12.85
CA PRO A 179 33.48 36.47 -14.25
C PRO A 179 32.51 35.39 -14.73
N ARG A 180 31.99 35.52 -15.96
CA ARG A 180 31.01 34.60 -16.56
C ARG A 180 31.52 33.15 -16.45
N GLY A 181 30.83 32.32 -15.66
CA GLY A 181 31.09 30.89 -15.55
C GLY A 181 31.77 30.42 -14.26
N SER A 182 32.21 31.31 -13.37
CA SER A 182 32.80 30.93 -12.08
C SER A 182 31.86 31.31 -10.93
N PHE A 183 31.56 30.38 -10.02
CA PHE A 183 30.89 30.69 -8.76
C PHE A 183 31.93 31.27 -7.78
N CYS A 184 32.04 32.59 -7.62
CA CYS A 184 32.77 33.21 -6.49
C CYS A 184 31.89 33.25 -5.24
N ALA A 185 31.22 32.13 -4.92
CA ALA A 185 30.70 31.95 -3.58
C ALA A 185 31.87 31.48 -2.71
N LEU A 186 32.27 32.28 -1.72
CA LEU A 186 33.13 31.79 -0.64
C LEU A 186 32.57 30.45 -0.18
N ARG A 187 33.45 29.45 -0.04
CA ARG A 187 33.12 28.10 0.44
C ARG A 187 32.72 28.16 1.91
N LEU A 188 31.59 28.80 2.21
CA LEU A 188 31.00 28.80 3.54
C LEU A 188 30.24 27.49 3.69
N PRO A 189 30.58 26.67 4.70
CA PRO A 189 29.83 25.45 4.97
C PRO A 189 28.40 25.83 5.36
N TRP A 190 27.44 25.47 4.51
CA TRP A 190 26.02 25.66 4.75
C TRP A 190 25.60 24.78 5.94
N LYS A 191 24.99 25.39 6.96
CA LYS A 191 24.55 24.72 8.20
C LYS A 191 23.03 24.58 8.17
N PRO A 192 22.45 23.35 8.11
CA PRO A 192 21.00 23.17 8.13
C PRO A 192 20.42 23.50 9.51
N SER A 193 19.16 23.97 9.52
CA SER A 193 18.35 24.27 10.71
C SER A 193 18.09 23.04 11.59
N PRO A 194 18.03 23.18 12.93
CA PRO A 194 17.85 22.04 13.83
C PRO A 194 16.39 21.54 13.84
N PRO A 195 16.12 20.23 13.75
CA PRO A 195 14.82 19.65 14.07
C PRO A 195 14.69 19.30 15.57
N ILE A 196 13.41 19.15 15.95
CA ILE A 196 12.76 18.97 17.26
C ILE A 196 13.40 17.84 18.11
N PRO A 197 13.47 17.98 19.45
CA PRO A 197 14.32 17.15 20.30
C PRO A 197 13.66 15.84 20.73
N SER A 198 14.44 14.77 20.70
CA SER A 198 14.41 13.66 21.66
C SER A 198 15.78 12.93 21.63
N LEU A 199 16.04 12.02 22.60
CA LEU A 199 17.21 11.15 22.93
C LEU A 199 18.65 11.67 22.70
N ARG A 200 19.44 11.51 23.77
CA ARG A 200 20.80 12.00 23.94
C ARG A 200 21.84 10.92 23.57
N LEU A 201 22.67 11.19 22.57
CA LEU A 201 24.00 10.60 22.49
C LEU A 201 24.84 11.01 23.73
N LEU A 202 25.79 10.17 24.15
CA LEU A 202 26.82 10.51 25.15
C LEU A 202 28.04 11.16 24.50
#